data_AF-A0AAD9UTE4-F1
#
_entry.id   AF-A0AAD9UTE4-F1
#
_cell.length_a   1.000
_cell.length_b   1.000
_cell.length_c   1.000
_cell.angle_alpha   90.00
_cell.angle_beta   90.00
_cell.angle_gamma   90.00
#
_symmetry.space_group_name_H-M   'P 1'
#
loop_
_entity.id
_entity.type
_entity.pdbx_description
1 polymer ?
#
loop_
_entity_poly.entity_id
_entity_poly.type
_entity_poly.pdbx_seq_one_letter_code
_entity_poly.pdbx_strand_id
1 'polypeptide(L)'
;MMKDGTYQAQLIASKNRIAPVKIVDIVRLELSGAVIAKRLRVFIQTEVRYNFTAVYHIVDSEIVKAMISKESYGFNSFAANRIGEIQQKTDPQDWFWTAGDLNIADWVIRGKSPEELGPCSIWQSGPEFLKQPVEEWPVSSQANVEKSPERHKTVMTTHAKEIETLAARIDIGRFSKIELLKNTTARILKLYKQYKKSAGGSPGSAVEMGKLTVADTDAAERF
;
A
#
# COMPACT_ATOMS: atom_id res chain seq x y z
N MET A 1 -34.46 8.41 11.43
CA MET A 1 -35.60 9.14 12.03
C MET A 1 -36.89 8.52 11.51
N MET A 2 -37.69 8.00 12.43
CA MET A 2 -39.05 7.53 12.19
C MET A 2 -39.98 8.73 11.95
N LYS A 3 -41.20 8.47 11.49
CA LYS A 3 -42.18 9.55 11.21
C LYS A 3 -42.56 10.37 12.44
N ASP A 4 -42.37 9.83 13.63
CA ASP A 4 -42.63 10.46 14.93
C ASP A 4 -41.40 11.21 15.49
N GLY A 5 -40.30 11.30 14.74
CA GLY A 5 -39.06 11.94 15.17
C GLY A 5 -38.14 11.06 16.00
N THR A 6 -38.52 9.81 16.31
CA THR A 6 -37.68 8.89 17.08
C THR A 6 -36.58 8.26 16.22
N TYR A 7 -35.54 7.74 16.86
CA TYR A 7 -34.46 7.00 16.21
C TYR A 7 -34.46 5.55 16.72
N GLN A 8 -34.17 4.61 15.82
CA GLN A 8 -34.10 3.20 16.14
C GLN A 8 -32.86 2.61 15.47
N ALA A 9 -32.19 1.72 16.18
CA ALA A 9 -31.10 0.92 15.67
C ALA A 9 -31.48 -0.57 15.69
N GLN A 10 -31.04 -1.30 14.66
CA GLN A 10 -31.19 -2.74 14.56
C GLN A 10 -30.00 -3.34 13.82
N LEU A 11 -29.58 -4.53 14.27
CA LEU A 11 -28.54 -5.30 13.61
C LEU A 11 -29.07 -5.87 12.28
N ILE A 12 -28.43 -5.49 11.17
CA ILE A 12 -28.75 -6.03 9.84
C ILE A 12 -27.90 -7.26 9.53
N ALA A 13 -26.60 -7.17 9.81
CA ALA A 13 -25.66 -8.26 9.61
C ALA A 13 -24.46 -8.10 10.52
N SER A 14 -23.86 -9.22 10.93
CA SER A 14 -22.58 -9.24 11.63
C SER A 14 -21.64 -10.19 10.92
N LYS A 15 -20.36 -9.81 10.85
CA LYS A 15 -19.30 -10.63 10.27
C LYS A 15 -18.03 -10.47 11.08
N ASN A 16 -17.64 -11.56 11.72
CA ASN A 16 -16.43 -11.63 12.52
C ASN A 16 -15.44 -12.64 11.93
N ARG A 17 -14.17 -12.47 12.26
CA ARG A 17 -13.11 -13.44 11.96
C ARG A 17 -12.29 -13.67 13.21
N ILE A 18 -12.03 -14.94 13.50
CA ILE A 18 -11.14 -15.33 14.60
C ILE A 18 -9.71 -14.92 14.24
N ALA A 19 -9.01 -14.33 15.21
CA ALA A 19 -7.61 -13.96 15.03
C ALA A 19 -6.76 -15.19 14.66
N PRO A 20 -5.78 -15.07 13.75
CA PRO A 20 -4.90 -16.18 13.41
C PRO A 20 -4.14 -16.69 14.64
N VAL A 21 -3.85 -18.00 14.67
CA VAL A 21 -3.07 -18.63 15.76
C VAL A 21 -1.63 -18.10 15.81
N LYS A 22 -1.09 -17.64 14.68
CA LYS A 22 0.22 -16.98 14.64
C LYS A 22 0.10 -15.58 15.23
N ILE A 23 1.11 -15.16 15.99
CA ILE A 23 1.19 -13.81 16.55
C ILE A 23 1.13 -12.79 15.39
N VAL A 24 0.05 -12.01 15.36
CA VAL A 24 -0.13 -10.88 14.46
C VAL A 24 -0.23 -9.63 15.32
N ASP A 25 0.39 -8.55 14.87
CA ASP A 25 0.27 -7.23 15.46
C ASP A 25 -1.20 -6.78 15.56
N ILE A 26 -1.59 -6.21 16.69
CA ILE A 26 -2.95 -5.73 16.98
C ILE A 26 -3.41 -4.75 15.89
N VAL A 27 -2.55 -3.83 15.46
CA VAL A 27 -2.88 -2.84 14.42
C VAL A 27 -3.25 -3.53 13.09
N ARG A 28 -2.61 -4.66 12.78
CA ARG A 28 -2.95 -5.44 11.58
C ARG A 28 -4.30 -6.14 11.70
N LEU A 29 -4.69 -6.57 12.89
CA LEU A 29 -6.00 -7.17 13.14
C LEU A 29 -7.11 -6.13 13.03
N GLU A 30 -6.94 -4.99 13.69
CA GLU A 30 -7.89 -3.88 13.65
C GLU A 30 -8.08 -3.35 12.22
N LEU A 31 -6.99 -3.14 11.47
CA LEU A 31 -7.05 -2.70 10.07
C LEU A 31 -7.69 -3.77 9.16
N SER A 32 -7.51 -5.05 9.47
CA SER A 32 -8.22 -6.14 8.78
C SER A 32 -9.72 -6.13 9.09
N GLY A 33 -10.09 -5.80 10.33
CA GLY A 33 -11.48 -5.57 10.74
C GLY A 33 -12.14 -4.46 9.93
N ALA A 34 -11.44 -3.33 9.76
CA ALA A 34 -11.90 -2.21 8.92
C ALA A 34 -12.15 -2.63 7.45
N VAL A 35 -11.28 -3.48 6.87
CA VAL A 35 -11.51 -4.05 5.53
C VAL A 35 -12.77 -4.91 5.48
N ILE A 36 -12.99 -5.76 6.50
CA ILE A 36 -14.19 -6.60 6.59
C ILE A 36 -15.44 -5.73 6.68
N ALA A 37 -15.41 -4.67 7.50
CA ALA A 37 -16.51 -3.71 7.63
C ALA A 37 -16.82 -3.03 6.29
N LYS A 38 -15.79 -2.57 5.55
CA LYS A 38 -15.96 -2.00 4.20
C LYS A 38 -16.58 -3.00 3.23
N ARG A 39 -16.12 -4.25 3.21
CA ARG A 39 -16.69 -5.30 2.33
C ARG A 39 -18.13 -5.63 2.70
N LEU A 40 -18.43 -5.69 3.99
CA LEU A 40 -19.79 -5.94 4.50
C LEU A 40 -20.74 -4.81 4.11
N ARG A 41 -20.30 -3.55 4.24
CA ARG A 41 -21.06 -2.39 3.74
C ARG A 41 -21.40 -2.54 2.27
N VAL A 42 -20.41 -2.83 1.41
CA VAL A 42 -20.62 -2.97 -0.03
C VAL A 42 -21.62 -4.10 -0.34
N PHE A 43 -21.49 -5.24 0.35
CA PHE A 43 -22.43 -6.35 0.24
C PHE A 43 -23.86 -5.93 0.64
N ILE A 44 -24.03 -5.33 1.81
CA ILE A 44 -25.35 -4.86 2.29
C ILE A 44 -25.96 -3.89 1.27
N GLN A 45 -25.21 -2.87 0.83
CA GLN A 45 -25.72 -1.87 -0.12
C GLN A 45 -26.10 -2.46 -1.48
N THR A 46 -25.49 -3.58 -1.88
CA THR A 46 -25.77 -4.24 -3.16
C THR A 46 -26.99 -5.16 -3.06
N GLU A 47 -27.15 -5.85 -1.93
CA GLU A 47 -28.18 -6.89 -1.78
C GLU A 47 -29.50 -6.37 -1.19
N VAL A 48 -29.46 -5.32 -0.37
CA VAL A 48 -30.68 -4.80 0.26
C VAL A 48 -31.39 -3.80 -0.64
N ARG A 49 -32.72 -3.74 -0.52
CA ARG A 49 -33.56 -2.80 -1.29
C ARG A 49 -33.69 -1.42 -0.64
N TYR A 50 -32.87 -1.12 0.37
CA TYR A 50 -32.90 0.13 1.10
C TYR A 50 -31.93 1.14 0.48
N ASN A 51 -32.37 2.39 0.40
CA ASN A 51 -31.48 3.52 0.09
C ASN A 51 -30.96 4.11 1.40
N PHE A 52 -29.64 4.10 1.57
CA PHE A 52 -28.98 4.67 2.74
C PHE A 52 -28.69 6.15 2.51
N THR A 53 -29.24 7.03 3.34
CA THR A 53 -28.97 8.48 3.28
C THR A 53 -27.52 8.82 3.65
N ALA A 54 -26.97 8.09 4.62
CA ALA A 54 -25.60 8.24 5.10
C ALA A 54 -25.09 6.87 5.59
N VAL A 55 -23.78 6.68 5.60
CA VAL A 55 -23.13 5.51 6.18
C VAL A 55 -21.95 5.94 7.03
N TYR A 56 -21.96 5.54 8.30
CA TYR A 56 -20.93 5.87 9.27
C TYR A 56 -20.12 4.62 9.60
N HIS A 57 -18.79 4.72 9.49
CA HIS A 57 -17.86 3.67 9.86
C HIS A 57 -17.23 4.00 11.21
N ILE A 58 -17.61 3.28 12.27
CA ILE A 58 -17.10 3.54 13.62
C ILE A 58 -16.05 2.48 13.96
N VAL A 59 -14.85 2.93 14.36
CA VAL A 59 -13.75 2.09 14.87
C VAL A 59 -13.37 2.54 16.28
N ASP A 60 -12.75 1.64 17.05
CA ASP A 60 -12.27 1.93 18.41
C ASP A 60 -10.75 2.16 18.50
N SER A 61 -10.04 1.94 17.40
CA SER A 61 -8.60 2.21 17.31
C SER A 61 -8.32 3.58 16.70
N GLU A 62 -7.82 4.49 17.53
CA GLU A 62 -7.33 5.80 17.06
C GLU A 62 -6.22 5.66 16.01
N ILE A 63 -5.39 4.61 16.14
CA ILE A 63 -4.32 4.31 15.17
C ILE A 63 -4.93 3.97 13.82
N VAL A 64 -5.91 3.07 13.76
CA VAL A 64 -6.59 2.71 12.51
C VAL A 64 -7.31 3.91 11.91
N LYS A 65 -8.03 4.70 12.73
CA LYS A 65 -8.68 5.93 12.27
C LYS A 65 -7.65 6.90 11.65
N ALA A 66 -6.51 7.12 12.32
CA ALA A 66 -5.45 7.97 11.81
C ALA A 66 -4.80 7.45 10.52
N MET A 67 -4.67 6.12 10.38
CA MET A 67 -4.17 5.48 9.17
C MET A 67 -5.13 5.63 7.99
N ILE A 68 -6.44 5.43 8.21
CA ILE A 68 -7.47 5.57 7.16
C ILE A 68 -7.62 7.03 6.70
N SER A 69 -7.39 8.00 7.60
CA SER A 69 -7.40 9.43 7.27
C SER A 69 -6.19 9.89 6.44
N LYS A 70 -5.16 9.06 6.28
CA LYS A 70 -3.96 9.37 5.47
C LYS A 70 -4.04 8.66 4.11
N GLU A 71 -3.37 9.21 3.12
CA GLU A 71 -3.09 8.47 1.88
C GLU A 71 -2.32 7.18 2.19
N SER A 72 -2.63 6.11 1.44
CA SER A 72 -1.99 4.80 1.59
C SER A 72 -0.49 4.80 1.32
N TYR A 73 0.03 5.82 0.64
CA TYR A 73 1.45 5.97 0.34
C TYR A 73 2.29 6.20 1.61
N GLY A 74 3.42 5.50 1.70
CA GLY A 74 4.36 5.58 2.82
C GLY A 74 4.10 4.57 3.95
N PHE A 75 3.01 3.82 3.92
CA PHE A 75 2.85 2.66 4.80
C PHE A 75 3.57 1.43 4.22
N ASN A 76 3.91 0.46 5.08
CA ASN A 76 4.37 -0.83 4.60
C ASN A 76 3.32 -1.48 3.68
N SER A 77 3.74 -2.42 2.82
CA SER A 77 2.87 -3.03 1.82
C SER A 77 1.62 -3.69 2.43
N PHE A 78 1.69 -4.15 3.68
CA PHE A 78 0.51 -4.67 4.34
C PHE A 78 -0.54 -3.57 4.52
N ALA A 79 -0.19 -2.52 5.25
CA ALA A 79 -1.10 -1.43 5.59
C ALA A 79 -1.54 -0.63 4.35
N ALA A 80 -0.60 -0.32 3.44
CA ALA A 80 -0.90 0.42 2.21
C ALA A 80 -1.99 -0.27 1.37
N ASN A 81 -1.90 -1.59 1.19
CA ASN A 81 -2.90 -2.34 0.42
C ASN A 81 -4.29 -2.31 1.06
N ARG A 82 -4.39 -2.38 2.41
CA ARG A 82 -5.68 -2.37 3.10
C ARG A 82 -6.29 -0.99 3.16
N ILE A 83 -5.48 0.04 3.43
CA ILE A 83 -5.92 1.44 3.39
C ILE A 83 -6.44 1.77 1.99
N GLY A 84 -5.68 1.40 0.94
CA GLY A 84 -6.13 1.59 -0.45
C GLY A 84 -7.43 0.84 -0.76
N GLU A 85 -7.59 -0.40 -0.27
CA GLU A 85 -8.83 -1.15 -0.45
C GLU A 85 -10.02 -0.49 0.25
N ILE A 86 -9.83 0.04 1.47
CA ILE A 86 -10.85 0.76 2.23
C ILE A 86 -11.28 2.00 1.44
N GLN A 87 -10.32 2.85 1.10
CA GLN A 87 -10.53 4.14 0.43
C GLN A 87 -11.12 3.99 -0.99
N GLN A 88 -11.05 2.82 -1.62
CA GLN A 88 -11.64 2.58 -2.94
C GLN A 88 -13.17 2.75 -3.00
N LYS A 89 -13.88 2.47 -1.89
CA LYS A 89 -15.35 2.53 -1.85
C LYS A 89 -15.90 3.26 -0.62
N THR A 90 -15.04 3.83 0.22
CA THR A 90 -15.43 4.61 1.41
C THR A 90 -14.70 5.94 1.39
N ASP A 91 -15.35 7.01 1.82
CA ASP A 91 -14.64 8.28 2.06
C ASP A 91 -13.97 8.23 3.44
N PRO A 92 -12.69 8.63 3.59
CA PRO A 92 -12.06 8.80 4.91
C PRO A 92 -12.84 9.67 5.91
N GLN A 93 -13.68 10.59 5.43
CA GLN A 93 -14.55 11.44 6.25
C GLN A 93 -15.71 10.67 6.89
N ASP A 94 -16.12 9.55 6.30
CA ASP A 94 -17.19 8.68 6.83
C ASP A 94 -16.69 7.78 7.98
N TRP A 95 -15.40 7.83 8.30
CA TRP A 95 -14.79 7.06 9.38
C TRP A 95 -14.71 7.87 10.67
N PHE A 96 -15.11 7.28 11.78
CA PHE A 96 -15.17 7.89 13.10
C PHE A 96 -14.51 6.98 14.13
N TRP A 97 -13.97 7.59 15.16
CA TRP A 97 -13.45 6.89 16.32
C TRP A 97 -14.45 6.93 17.48
N THR A 98 -14.54 5.86 18.26
CA THR A 98 -15.25 5.82 19.55
C THR A 98 -14.40 5.11 20.61
N ALA A 99 -14.73 5.28 21.89
CA ALA A 99 -14.06 4.54 22.95
C ALA A 99 -14.37 3.03 22.84
N GLY A 100 -13.37 2.18 23.08
CA GLY A 100 -13.53 0.71 22.96
C GLY A 100 -14.63 0.11 23.84
N ASP A 101 -14.94 0.73 24.98
CA ASP A 101 -16.03 0.27 25.85
C ASP A 101 -17.43 0.53 25.26
N LEU A 102 -17.53 1.46 24.31
CA LEU A 102 -18.75 1.76 23.55
C LEU A 102 -18.84 0.96 22.25
N ASN A 103 -17.73 0.34 21.82
CA ASN A 103 -17.69 -0.45 20.60
C ASN A 103 -18.34 -1.83 20.83
N ILE A 104 -19.63 -1.92 20.47
CA ILE A 104 -20.36 -3.16 20.65
C ILE A 104 -19.85 -4.29 19.74
N ALA A 105 -19.18 -3.99 18.63
CA ALA A 105 -18.69 -5.00 17.67
C ALA A 105 -17.73 -6.01 18.33
N ASP A 106 -17.00 -5.56 19.35
CA ASP A 106 -16.07 -6.37 20.15
C ASP A 106 -16.77 -7.46 20.99
N TRP A 107 -18.08 -7.34 21.25
CA TRP A 107 -18.80 -8.27 22.12
C TRP A 107 -18.71 -9.72 21.65
N VAL A 108 -18.70 -9.93 20.33
CA VAL A 108 -18.55 -11.26 19.74
C VAL A 108 -17.13 -11.82 19.94
N ILE A 109 -16.12 -10.96 20.00
CA ILE A 109 -14.72 -11.35 20.22
C ILE A 109 -14.44 -11.56 21.70
N ARG A 110 -15.09 -10.79 22.59
CA ARG A 110 -14.95 -10.87 24.06
C ARG A 110 -15.70 -12.05 24.69
N GLY A 111 -16.41 -12.87 23.91
CA GLY A 111 -17.02 -14.10 24.40
C GLY A 111 -18.29 -13.88 25.23
N LYS A 112 -19.16 -12.95 24.82
CA LYS A 112 -20.47 -12.73 25.44
C LYS A 112 -21.36 -13.98 25.35
N SER A 113 -22.24 -14.14 26.34
CA SER A 113 -23.18 -15.26 26.41
C SER A 113 -24.21 -15.22 25.28
N PRO A 114 -24.78 -16.37 24.86
CA PRO A 114 -25.84 -16.40 23.86
C PRO A 114 -27.03 -15.52 24.21
N GLU A 115 -27.38 -15.40 25.49
CA GLU A 115 -28.45 -14.54 25.99
C GLU A 115 -28.13 -13.05 25.76
N GLU A 116 -26.89 -12.63 25.99
CA GLU A 116 -26.43 -11.25 25.74
C GLU A 116 -26.38 -10.90 24.23
N LEU A 117 -26.36 -11.91 23.35
CA LEU A 117 -26.40 -11.75 21.89
C LEU A 117 -27.79 -12.05 21.29
N GLY A 118 -28.71 -12.52 22.13
CA GLY A 118 -30.03 -13.01 21.74
C GLY A 118 -31.04 -11.92 21.41
N PRO A 119 -32.29 -12.31 21.11
CA PRO A 119 -33.37 -11.35 20.83
C PRO A 119 -33.52 -10.32 21.96
N CYS A 120 -33.86 -9.08 21.61
CA CYS A 120 -34.02 -7.96 22.54
C CYS A 120 -32.73 -7.49 23.26
N SER A 121 -31.56 -8.06 22.96
CA SER A 121 -30.31 -7.59 23.56
C SER A 121 -29.81 -6.27 22.97
N ILE A 122 -28.85 -5.64 23.67
CA ILE A 122 -28.17 -4.44 23.17
C ILE A 122 -27.39 -4.76 21.88
N TRP A 123 -26.88 -5.99 21.73
CA TRP A 123 -26.22 -6.42 20.49
C TRP A 123 -27.16 -6.37 19.27
N GLN A 124 -28.44 -6.75 19.44
CA GLN A 124 -29.44 -6.71 18.37
C GLN A 124 -30.03 -5.32 18.14
N SER A 125 -30.25 -4.56 19.22
CA SER A 125 -30.91 -3.24 19.18
C SER A 125 -29.95 -2.05 19.10
N GLY A 126 -28.65 -2.31 19.17
CA GLY A 126 -27.59 -1.30 19.23
C GLY A 126 -27.50 -0.60 20.59
N PRO A 127 -26.34 -0.01 20.91
CA PRO A 127 -26.18 0.86 22.07
C PRO A 127 -27.07 2.11 21.96
N GLU A 128 -27.37 2.72 23.12
CA GLU A 128 -28.38 3.77 23.22
C GLU A 128 -28.05 5.01 22.38
N PHE A 129 -26.76 5.36 22.23
CA PHE A 129 -26.37 6.51 21.42
C PHE A 129 -26.77 6.37 19.94
N LEU A 130 -26.88 5.14 19.38
CA LEU A 130 -27.35 4.96 18.00
C LEU A 130 -28.84 5.29 17.81
N LYS A 131 -29.57 5.48 18.92
CA LYS A 131 -30.96 5.93 18.96
C LYS A 131 -31.07 7.43 19.31
N GLN A 132 -29.97 8.16 19.19
CA GLN A 132 -29.93 9.62 19.30
C GLN A 132 -29.55 10.24 17.95
N PRO A 133 -29.76 11.55 17.76
CA PRO A 133 -29.20 12.29 16.63
C PRO A 133 -27.70 12.07 16.49
N VAL A 134 -27.18 12.09 15.26
CA VAL A 134 -25.76 11.80 14.97
C VAL A 134 -24.83 12.78 15.67
N GLU A 135 -25.31 14.01 15.89
CA GLU A 135 -24.62 15.09 16.58
C GLU A 135 -24.36 14.79 18.07
N GLU A 136 -25.15 13.89 18.65
CA GLU A 136 -25.04 13.47 20.05
C GLU A 136 -24.22 12.18 20.22
N TRP A 137 -23.78 11.56 19.12
CA TRP A 137 -23.01 10.33 19.20
C TRP A 137 -21.64 10.58 19.84
N PRO A 138 -21.18 9.71 20.76
CA PRO A 138 -19.87 9.81 21.40
C PRO A 138 -18.77 9.32 20.44
N VAL A 139 -18.67 9.96 19.29
CA VAL A 139 -17.75 9.63 18.20
C VAL A 139 -16.96 10.86 17.77
N SER A 140 -15.73 10.67 17.35
CA SER A 140 -14.87 11.74 16.84
C SER A 140 -14.52 11.50 15.38
N SER A 141 -14.70 12.53 14.56
CA SER A 141 -14.19 12.55 13.18
C SER A 141 -12.71 12.95 13.11
N GLN A 142 -12.19 13.57 14.18
CA GLN A 142 -10.81 14.05 14.24
C GLN A 142 -9.84 12.88 14.38
N ALA A 143 -8.95 12.75 13.40
CA ALA A 143 -7.86 11.80 13.45
C ALA A 143 -6.68 12.39 14.24
N ASN A 144 -6.20 11.67 15.25
CA ASN A 144 -4.93 12.00 15.88
C ASN A 144 -3.77 11.52 14.99
N VAL A 145 -3.31 12.41 14.11
CA VAL A 145 -2.30 12.14 13.08
C VAL A 145 -0.95 11.69 13.68
N GLU A 146 -0.65 12.08 14.92
CA GLU A 146 0.57 11.72 15.66
C GLU A 146 0.58 10.24 16.07
N LYS A 147 -0.59 9.65 16.34
CA LYS A 147 -0.70 8.23 16.71
C LYS A 147 -0.53 7.27 15.54
N SER A 148 -0.53 7.78 14.30
CA SER A 148 -0.31 6.95 13.12
C SER A 148 1.17 6.53 13.05
N PRO A 149 1.47 5.23 12.81
CA PRO A 149 2.84 4.75 12.73
C PRO A 149 3.63 5.50 11.67
N GLU A 150 4.92 5.72 11.93
CA GLU A 150 5.80 6.42 11.00
C GLU A 150 5.70 5.82 9.60
N ARG A 151 5.50 6.70 8.61
CA ARG A 151 5.60 6.29 7.21
C ARG A 151 7.01 5.77 7.00
N HIS A 152 7.14 4.54 6.52
CA HIS A 152 8.41 4.04 6.03
C HIS A 152 8.84 4.99 4.92
N LYS A 153 9.85 5.82 5.17
CA LYS A 153 10.52 6.57 4.11
C LYS A 153 11.16 5.52 3.21
N THR A 154 10.53 5.18 2.10
CA THR A 154 11.22 4.47 1.01
C THR A 154 12.25 5.45 0.45
N VAL A 155 13.40 5.54 1.12
CA VAL A 155 14.58 6.15 0.52
C VAL A 155 15.03 5.13 -0.52
N MET A 156 14.68 5.38 -1.77
CA MET A 156 15.22 4.63 -2.89
C MET A 156 16.68 5.09 -3.05
N THR A 157 17.57 4.59 -2.19
CA THR A 157 19.01 4.78 -2.39
C THR A 157 19.39 3.90 -3.58
N THR A 158 19.34 4.48 -4.77
CA THR A 158 20.01 3.88 -5.92
C THR A 158 21.49 3.96 -5.63
N HIS A 159 22.07 2.86 -5.15
CA HIS A 159 23.49 2.63 -5.38
C HIS A 159 23.65 2.49 -6.90
N ALA A 160 23.85 3.61 -7.58
CA ALA A 160 24.54 3.58 -8.86
C ALA A 160 25.90 2.98 -8.55
N LYS A 161 26.05 1.66 -8.75
CA LYS A 161 27.38 1.13 -9.02
C LYS A 161 27.86 1.94 -10.20
N GLU A 162 28.86 2.78 -10.01
CA GLU A 162 29.68 3.25 -11.12
C GLU A 162 30.12 1.99 -11.85
N ILE A 163 29.40 1.65 -12.91
CA ILE A 163 29.92 0.69 -13.86
C ILE A 163 31.09 1.45 -14.45
N GLU A 164 32.32 1.03 -14.15
CA GLU A 164 33.50 1.47 -14.90
C GLU A 164 33.23 1.17 -16.37
N THR A 165 32.71 2.17 -17.08
CA THR A 165 32.40 2.05 -18.49
C THR A 165 33.72 2.00 -19.25
N LEU A 166 33.70 1.38 -20.42
CA LEU A 166 34.87 1.39 -21.30
C LEU A 166 35.30 2.82 -21.66
N ALA A 167 34.36 3.78 -21.64
CA ALA A 167 34.63 5.21 -21.84
C ALA A 167 35.56 5.79 -20.76
N ALA A 168 35.42 5.38 -19.50
CA ALA A 168 36.29 5.84 -18.41
C ALA A 168 37.76 5.38 -18.59
N ARG A 169 38.02 4.37 -19.44
CA ARG A 169 39.36 3.87 -19.75
C ARG A 169 40.00 4.53 -20.98
N ILE A 170 39.25 5.35 -21.72
CA ILE A 170 39.76 6.09 -22.89
C ILE A 170 40.06 7.52 -22.46
N ASP A 171 41.34 7.83 -22.33
CA ASP A 171 41.80 9.19 -22.05
C ASP A 171 41.70 10.05 -23.32
N ILE A 172 40.61 10.81 -23.43
CA ILE A 172 40.31 11.69 -24.57
C ILE A 172 41.42 12.74 -24.76
N GLY A 173 42.06 13.20 -23.68
CA GLY A 173 43.09 14.22 -23.71
C GLY A 173 44.36 13.82 -24.46
N ARG A 174 44.55 12.51 -24.71
CA ARG A 174 45.70 11.98 -25.47
C ARG A 174 45.54 12.11 -26.98
N PHE A 175 44.37 12.49 -27.49
CA PHE A 175 44.10 12.54 -28.92
C PHE A 175 43.97 13.99 -29.40
N SER A 176 44.92 14.43 -30.24
CA SER A 176 44.87 15.77 -30.86
C SER A 176 43.97 15.84 -32.12
N LYS A 177 43.44 14.69 -32.58
CA LYS A 177 42.53 14.60 -33.73
C LYS A 177 41.36 13.70 -33.39
N ILE A 178 40.14 14.20 -33.61
CA ILE A 178 38.89 13.48 -33.31
C ILE A 178 38.76 12.17 -34.09
N GLU A 179 39.30 12.11 -35.31
CA GLU A 179 39.28 10.91 -36.14
C GLU A 179 40.13 9.77 -35.54
N LEU A 180 41.24 10.11 -34.86
CA LEU A 180 42.06 9.12 -34.14
C LEU A 180 41.34 8.60 -32.90
N LEU A 181 40.62 9.48 -32.18
CA LEU A 181 39.78 9.09 -31.05
C LEU A 181 38.69 8.12 -31.52
N LYS A 182 37.93 8.50 -32.57
CA LYS A 182 36.88 7.65 -33.16
C LYS A 182 37.41 6.28 -33.58
N ASN A 183 38.52 6.25 -34.32
CA ASN A 183 39.13 5.00 -34.77
C ASN A 183 39.64 4.14 -33.60
N THR A 184 40.20 4.76 -32.56
CA THR A 184 40.69 4.03 -31.37
C THR A 184 39.53 3.47 -30.55
N THR A 185 38.48 4.25 -30.32
CA THR A 185 37.25 3.81 -29.66
C THR A 185 36.58 2.67 -30.43
N ALA A 186 36.48 2.79 -31.75
CA ALA A 186 35.94 1.73 -32.62
C ALA A 186 36.76 0.43 -32.53
N ARG A 187 38.11 0.52 -32.51
CA ARG A 187 39.00 -0.63 -32.33
C ARG A 187 38.81 -1.32 -30.98
N ILE A 188 38.73 -0.54 -29.90
CA ILE A 188 38.53 -1.04 -28.54
C ILE A 188 37.15 -1.72 -28.41
N LEU A 189 36.09 -1.10 -28.95
CA LEU A 189 34.75 -1.69 -28.96
C LEU A 189 34.69 -2.99 -29.77
N LYS A 190 35.39 -3.05 -30.91
CA LYS A 190 35.48 -4.24 -31.75
C LYS A 190 36.19 -5.39 -31.03
N LEU A 191 37.32 -5.11 -30.38
CA LEU A 191 38.04 -6.07 -29.55
C LEU A 191 37.18 -6.55 -28.38
N TYR A 192 36.50 -5.65 -27.67
CA TYR A 192 35.63 -6.02 -26.55
C TYR A 192 34.48 -6.93 -27.00
N LYS A 193 33.83 -6.62 -28.13
CA LYS A 193 32.76 -7.48 -28.70
C LYS A 193 33.28 -8.85 -29.10
N GLN A 194 34.47 -8.92 -29.71
CA GLN A 194 35.10 -10.20 -30.06
C GLN A 194 35.48 -11.00 -28.82
N TYR A 195 36.08 -10.37 -27.81
CA TYR A 195 36.45 -11.01 -26.55
C TYR A 195 35.22 -11.54 -25.79
N LYS A 196 34.13 -10.77 -25.75
CA LYS A 196 32.85 -11.21 -25.15
C LYS A 196 32.21 -12.37 -25.92
N LYS A 197 32.40 -12.43 -27.24
CA LYS A 197 31.94 -13.54 -28.10
C LYS A 197 32.81 -14.79 -27.94
N SER A 198 34.10 -14.61 -27.65
CA SER A 198 35.08 -15.67 -27.38
C SER A 198 35.10 -16.15 -25.93
N ALA A 199 34.54 -15.41 -24.96
CA ALA A 199 34.49 -15.78 -23.54
C ALA A 199 33.65 -17.05 -23.23
N GLY A 200 33.22 -17.80 -24.25
CA GLY A 200 32.75 -19.18 -24.17
C GLY A 200 33.77 -20.25 -24.60
N GLY A 201 35.04 -19.89 -24.88
CA GLY A 201 36.12 -20.80 -25.28
C GLY A 201 37.51 -20.27 -24.90
N SER A 202 38.43 -21.20 -24.57
CA SER A 202 39.72 -20.97 -23.91
C SER A 202 40.57 -19.79 -24.43
N PRO A 203 41.31 -19.08 -23.55
CA PRO A 203 42.12 -17.93 -23.94
C PRO A 203 43.44 -18.38 -24.55
N GLY A 204 43.78 -17.92 -25.77
CA GLY A 204 45.11 -18.20 -26.31
C GLY A 204 45.44 -17.74 -27.73
N SER A 205 44.49 -17.39 -28.60
CA SER A 205 44.83 -16.94 -29.96
C SER A 205 44.93 -15.41 -30.04
N ALA A 206 46.04 -14.90 -30.56
CA ALA A 206 46.17 -13.49 -30.95
C ALA A 206 45.04 -13.11 -31.92
N VAL A 207 44.26 -12.08 -31.56
CA VAL A 207 43.14 -11.62 -32.38
C VAL A 207 43.69 -10.72 -33.49
N GLU A 208 43.66 -11.19 -34.73
CA GLU A 208 44.08 -10.41 -35.88
C GLU A 208 43.01 -9.34 -36.21
N MET A 209 43.38 -8.07 -36.06
CA MET A 209 42.46 -6.94 -36.27
C MET A 209 42.31 -6.64 -37.77
N GLY A 210 41.22 -7.13 -38.38
CA GLY A 210 40.82 -6.73 -39.73
C GLY A 210 40.50 -5.23 -39.85
N LYS A 211 40.36 -4.74 -41.10
CA LYS A 211 40.04 -3.32 -41.38
C LYS A 211 38.77 -2.86 -40.64
N LEU A 212 38.73 -1.59 -40.23
CA LEU A 212 37.51 -0.99 -39.67
C LEU A 212 36.47 -0.87 -40.76
N THR A 213 35.22 -1.17 -40.40
CA THR A 213 34.06 -0.92 -41.26
C THR A 213 33.37 0.37 -40.83
N VAL A 214 32.54 0.96 -41.71
CA VAL A 214 31.76 2.17 -41.40
C VAL A 214 30.82 1.94 -40.20
N ALA A 215 30.28 0.73 -40.07
CA ALA A 215 29.46 0.36 -38.91
C ALA A 215 30.25 0.35 -37.58
N ASP A 216 31.55 0.06 -37.62
CA ASP A 216 32.41 0.10 -36.42
C ASP A 216 32.65 1.54 -35.97
N THR A 217 32.83 2.48 -36.91
CA THR A 217 33.01 3.90 -36.61
C THR A 217 31.72 4.56 -36.14
N ASP A 218 30.57 4.24 -36.74
CA ASP A 218 29.26 4.77 -36.31
C ASP A 218 28.90 4.30 -34.89
N ALA A 219 29.26 3.06 -34.55
CA ALA A 219 29.06 2.55 -33.19
C ALA A 219 29.93 3.27 -32.15
N ALA A 220 31.10 3.79 -32.57
CA ALA A 220 31.99 4.56 -31.70
C ALA A 220 31.52 6.01 -31.51
N GLU A 221 30.75 6.57 -32.43
CA GLU A 221 30.14 7.90 -32.29
C GLU A 221 28.91 7.92 -31.38
N ARG A 222 28.25 6.76 -31.22
CA ARG A 222 27.07 6.59 -30.36
C ARG A 222 27.42 6.18 -28.92
N PHE A 223 28.70 5.99 -28.63
CA PHE A 223 29.23 5.56 -27.34
C PHE A 223 29.82 6.75 -26.58
#